data_AF-A0A822F444-F1
#
_entry.id   AF-A0A822F444-F1
#
_cell.length_a   1.000
_cell.length_b   1.000
_cell.length_c   1.000
_cell.angle_alpha   90.00
_cell.angle_beta   90.00
_cell.angle_gamma   90.00
#
_symmetry.space_group_name_H-M   'P 1'
#
loop_
_entity.id
_entity.type
_entity.pdbx_description
1 polymer ?
#
loop_
_entity_poly.entity_id
_entity_poly.type
_entity_poly.pdbx_seq_one_letter_code
_entity_poly.pdbx_strand_id
1 'polypeptide(L)'
;MLAMTDSHWHLELIDQVSSITNLTISDGDFDSLQQLLKTIPMLKYLNCQNISQRKKFWNHPTELENYRCVHLKQLIMIKFRCKFEDFKMFIKHTPNLKSLIISANYERQMIDAYSWEQLITSSLSRLTRFQFTFQISHRKDDHDIR
;
A
#
# COMPACT_ATOMS: atom_id res chain seq x y z
N MET A 1 -3.25 30.13 33.98
CA MET A 1 -3.55 28.69 33.84
C MET A 1 -4.34 28.54 32.55
N LEU A 2 -3.63 28.37 31.43
CA LEU A 2 -4.24 28.29 30.10
C LEU A 2 -4.74 26.86 29.89
N ALA A 3 -6.06 26.72 29.74
CA ALA A 3 -6.68 25.49 29.28
C ALA A 3 -6.31 25.30 27.80
N MET A 4 -5.27 24.51 27.53
CA MET A 4 -5.04 23.97 26.19
C MET A 4 -6.09 22.89 25.96
N THR A 5 -7.10 23.19 25.15
CA THR A 5 -8.17 22.26 24.79
C THR A 5 -7.64 21.22 23.78
N ASP A 6 -8.16 19.99 23.84
CA ASP A 6 -7.81 18.83 22.98
C ASP A 6 -7.71 19.15 21.47
N SER A 7 -8.40 20.20 21.01
CA SER A 7 -8.34 20.72 19.64
C SER A 7 -6.94 21.17 19.20
N HIS A 8 -6.11 21.70 20.11
CA HIS A 8 -4.79 22.23 19.75
C HIS A 8 -3.80 21.11 19.42
N TRP A 9 -3.83 20.02 20.20
CA TRP A 9 -3.00 18.83 19.96
C TRP A 9 -3.39 18.13 18.65
N HIS A 10 -4.68 18.06 18.34
CA HIS A 10 -5.15 17.48 17.08
C HIS A 10 -4.66 18.26 15.85
N LEU A 11 -4.71 19.61 15.88
CA LEU A 11 -4.24 20.44 14.77
C LEU A 11 -2.72 20.34 14.59
N GLU A 12 -1.95 20.34 15.68
CA GLU A 12 -0.50 20.26 15.63
C GLU A 12 0.00 18.89 15.13
N LEU A 13 -0.66 17.80 15.53
CA LEU A 13 -0.42 16.46 14.98
C LEU A 13 -0.79 16.37 13.49
N ILE A 14 -1.92 16.96 13.08
CA ILE A 14 -2.32 16.99 11.66
C ILE A 14 -1.29 17.76 10.83
N ASP A 15 -0.83 18.91 11.31
CA ASP A 15 0.19 19.72 10.62
C ASP A 15 1.52 18.95 10.50
N GLN A 16 1.98 18.31 11.58
CA GLN A 16 3.20 17.50 11.55
C GLN A 16 3.09 16.34 10.55
N VAL A 17 1.96 15.63 10.56
CA VAL A 17 1.72 14.48 9.67
C VAL A 17 1.53 14.93 8.21
N SER A 18 0.96 16.12 7.97
CA SER A 18 0.77 16.67 6.62
C SER A 18 2.07 16.99 5.89
N SER A 19 3.17 17.19 6.62
CA SER A 19 4.50 17.46 6.04
C SER A 19 5.24 16.19 5.59
N ILE A 20 4.79 15.01 6.01
CA ILE A 20 5.45 13.74 5.73
C ILE A 20 5.37 13.44 4.23
N THR A 21 6.53 13.45 3.56
CA THR A 21 6.64 13.08 2.14
C THR A 21 7.19 11.67 1.94
N ASN A 22 7.82 11.09 2.94
CA ASN A 22 8.53 9.82 2.85
C ASN A 22 8.18 8.97 4.06
N LEU A 23 7.67 7.75 3.83
CA LEU A 23 7.32 6.84 4.90
C LEU A 23 7.80 5.42 4.59
N THR A 24 8.35 4.76 5.61
CA THR A 24 8.59 3.32 5.58
C THR A 24 7.76 2.64 6.67
N ILE A 25 7.04 1.59 6.29
CA ILE A 25 6.23 0.75 7.18
C ILE A 25 6.85 -0.65 7.19
N SER A 26 7.38 -1.06 8.34
CA SER A 26 8.04 -2.37 8.47
C SER A 26 7.02 -3.51 8.44
N ASP A 27 5.99 -3.40 9.27
CA ASP A 27 4.93 -4.39 9.37
C ASP A 27 3.58 -3.68 9.46
N GLY A 28 2.59 -4.22 8.78
CA GLY A 28 1.25 -3.66 8.81
C GLY A 28 0.23 -4.52 8.09
N ASP A 29 -1.01 -4.06 8.16
CA ASP A 29 -2.08 -4.59 7.33
C ASP A 29 -2.52 -3.61 6.25
N PHE A 30 -3.09 -4.17 5.19
CA PHE A 30 -3.46 -3.41 4.00
C PHE A 30 -4.55 -2.37 4.29
N ASP A 31 -5.46 -2.65 5.22
CA ASP A 31 -6.54 -1.74 5.61
C ASP A 31 -5.97 -0.50 6.32
N SER A 32 -5.06 -0.72 7.28
CA SER A 32 -4.35 0.36 7.97
C SER A 32 -3.54 1.22 7.00
N LEU A 33 -2.95 0.60 5.97
CA LEU A 33 -2.22 1.33 4.94
C LEU A 33 -3.14 2.28 4.14
N GLN A 34 -4.36 1.84 3.81
CA GLN A 34 -5.33 2.70 3.13
C GLN A 34 -5.75 3.90 4.00
N GLN A 35 -6.00 3.68 5.30
CA GLN A 35 -6.32 4.75 6.24
C GLN A 35 -5.16 5.73 6.40
N LEU A 36 -3.92 5.24 6.43
CA LEU A 36 -2.74 6.08 6.51
C LEU A 36 -2.61 7.01 5.29
N LEU A 37 -2.91 6.52 4.09
CA LEU A 37 -2.89 7.38 2.90
C LEU A 37 -3.98 8.46 2.89
N LYS A 38 -5.07 8.27 3.64
CA LYS A 38 -6.08 9.33 3.86
C LYS A 38 -5.56 10.41 4.80
N THR A 39 -4.70 10.06 5.75
CA THR A 39 -4.17 10.98 6.78
C THR A 39 -2.87 11.67 6.37
N ILE A 40 -2.13 11.14 5.38
CA ILE A 40 -0.87 11.72 4.88
C ILE A 40 -1.00 12.12 3.40
N PRO A 41 -1.77 13.17 3.07
CA PRO A 41 -2.10 13.50 1.69
C PRO A 41 -0.89 13.93 0.85
N MET A 42 0.17 14.45 1.48
CA MET A 42 1.39 14.93 0.81
C MET A 42 2.45 13.84 0.59
N LEU A 43 2.14 12.59 0.94
CA LEU A 43 3.08 11.48 0.82
C LEU A 43 3.52 11.29 -0.63
N LYS A 44 4.83 11.30 -0.86
CA LYS A 44 5.45 11.14 -2.19
C LYS A 44 6.08 9.76 -2.37
N TYR A 45 6.62 9.20 -1.29
CA TYR A 45 7.36 7.95 -1.30
C TYR A 45 6.88 7.05 -0.16
N LEU A 46 6.39 5.88 -0.52
CA LEU A 46 5.93 4.87 0.43
C LEU A 46 6.70 3.58 0.20
N ASN A 47 7.27 3.05 1.28
CA ASN A 47 7.93 1.75 1.30
C ASN A 47 7.30 0.87 2.37
N CYS A 48 6.74 -0.27 1.99
CA CYS A 48 6.12 -1.22 2.90
C CYS A 48 6.87 -2.55 2.85
N GLN A 49 7.31 -3.09 3.99
CA GLN A 49 8.20 -4.25 4.02
C GLN A 49 7.48 -5.60 4.21
N ASN A 50 6.39 -5.62 4.98
CA ASN A 50 5.58 -6.80 5.23
C ASN A 50 4.13 -6.38 5.43
N ILE A 51 3.36 -6.39 4.34
CA ILE A 51 1.93 -6.05 4.36
C ILE A 51 1.13 -7.31 4.15
N SER A 52 0.26 -7.60 5.10
CA SER A 52 -0.65 -8.73 5.04
C SER A 52 -2.09 -8.25 4.96
N GLN A 53 -2.94 -9.05 4.36
CA GLN A 53 -4.38 -8.85 4.44
C GLN A 53 -4.94 -9.58 5.65
N ARG A 54 -5.67 -8.88 6.53
CA ARG A 54 -6.41 -9.55 7.60
C ARG A 54 -7.56 -10.35 7.00
N LYS A 55 -7.82 -11.55 7.54
CA LYS A 55 -8.91 -12.41 7.09
C LYS A 55 -10.26 -11.81 7.55
N LYS A 56 -10.89 -11.07 6.62
CA LYS A 56 -12.28 -10.57 6.58
C LYS A 56 -12.54 -9.23 7.28
N PHE A 57 -13.18 -8.31 6.53
CA PHE A 57 -14.38 -7.54 6.92
C PHE A 57 -15.03 -6.72 5.78
N TRP A 58 -14.65 -6.88 4.51
CA TRP A 58 -15.30 -6.12 3.44
C TRP A 58 -16.53 -6.83 2.87
N ASN A 59 -17.67 -6.62 3.55
CA ASN A 59 -18.93 -6.37 2.86
C ASN A 59 -19.10 -4.84 2.83
N HIS A 60 -18.59 -4.16 1.80
CA HIS A 60 -19.24 -3.05 1.07
C HIS A 60 -18.25 -2.10 0.36
N PRO A 61 -18.65 -1.52 -0.79
CA PRO A 61 -17.81 -0.67 -1.65
C PRO A 61 -17.82 0.84 -1.30
N THR A 62 -18.42 1.26 -0.19
CA THR A 62 -18.94 2.64 -0.04
C THR A 62 -18.02 3.69 0.60
N GLU A 63 -16.79 3.35 1.04
CA GLU A 63 -15.87 4.33 1.68
C GLU A 63 -14.54 4.58 0.93
N LEU A 64 -14.40 4.03 -0.27
CA LEU A 64 -13.26 4.31 -1.15
C LEU A 64 -13.45 5.60 -1.97
N GLU A 65 -14.63 6.22 -1.96
CA GLU A 65 -15.00 7.17 -3.01
C GLU A 65 -14.26 8.53 -2.98
N ASN A 66 -13.63 8.95 -1.89
CA ASN A 66 -13.20 10.36 -1.75
C ASN A 66 -11.72 10.64 -1.49
N TYR A 67 -10.82 9.64 -1.52
CA TYR A 67 -9.38 9.93 -1.35
C TYR A 67 -8.60 9.73 -2.67
N ARG A 68 -7.67 10.65 -2.93
CA ARG A 68 -6.74 10.56 -4.06
C ARG A 68 -5.34 10.90 -3.59
N CYS A 69 -4.43 9.96 -3.74
CA CYS A 69 -3.03 10.09 -3.38
C CYS A 69 -2.25 10.73 -4.54
N VAL A 70 -2.63 11.96 -4.91
CA VAL A 70 -2.09 12.64 -6.09
C VAL A 70 -0.61 12.98 -5.97
N HIS A 71 -0.05 13.00 -4.77
CA HIS A 71 1.36 13.28 -4.55
C HIS A 71 2.24 12.03 -4.56
N LEU A 72 1.66 10.84 -4.47
CA LEU A 72 2.41 9.59 -4.41
C LEU A 72 3.08 9.30 -5.75
N LYS A 73 4.41 9.32 -5.76
CA LYS A 73 5.25 9.09 -6.95
C LYS A 73 5.87 7.71 -6.95
N GLN A 74 6.14 7.15 -5.76
CA GLN A 74 6.78 5.86 -5.63
C GLN A 74 6.08 5.02 -4.56
N LEU A 75 5.85 3.76 -4.92
CA LEU A 75 5.36 2.74 -4.02
C LEU A 75 6.25 1.50 -4.12
N ILE A 76 6.77 1.07 -2.98
CA ILE A 76 7.50 -0.18 -2.81
C ILE A 76 6.71 -1.05 -1.83
N MET A 77 6.35 -2.26 -2.25
CA MET A 77 5.69 -3.24 -1.40
C MET A 77 6.48 -4.55 -1.44
N ILE A 78 7.19 -4.85 -0.36
CA ILE A 78 7.95 -6.08 -0.16
C ILE A 78 7.08 -7.05 0.68
N LYS A 79 7.24 -8.35 0.42
CA LYS A 79 6.47 -9.44 1.08
C LYS A 79 4.97 -9.15 1.13
N PHE A 80 4.42 -8.64 0.02
CA PHE A 80 3.03 -8.27 -0.10
C PHE A 80 2.13 -9.51 -0.17
N ARG A 81 1.15 -9.61 0.72
CA ARG A 81 0.21 -10.73 0.83
C ARG A 81 -1.22 -10.21 0.86
N CYS A 82 -1.70 -9.71 -0.28
CA CYS A 82 -3.08 -9.30 -0.48
C CYS A 82 -3.60 -9.78 -1.83
N LYS A 83 -4.93 -9.82 -1.99
CA LYS A 83 -5.57 -10.18 -3.25
C LYS A 83 -5.29 -9.11 -4.31
N PHE A 84 -5.16 -9.55 -5.56
CA PHE A 84 -4.89 -8.66 -6.67
C PHE A 84 -6.01 -7.62 -6.88
N GLU A 85 -7.28 -8.00 -6.70
CA GLU A 85 -8.40 -7.07 -6.89
C GLU A 85 -8.40 -5.93 -5.85
N ASP A 86 -8.03 -6.22 -4.60
CA ASP A 86 -7.92 -5.21 -3.56
C ASP A 86 -6.76 -4.24 -3.84
N PHE A 87 -5.63 -4.78 -4.30
CA PHE A 87 -4.51 -3.98 -4.79
C PHE A 87 -4.90 -3.11 -6.00
N LYS A 88 -5.66 -3.68 -6.94
CA LYS A 88 -6.14 -2.99 -8.14
C LYS A 88 -7.02 -1.79 -7.79
N MET A 89 -7.93 -1.95 -6.82
CA MET A 89 -8.73 -0.84 -6.32
C MET A 89 -7.83 0.23 -5.69
N PHE A 90 -6.92 -0.16 -4.81
CA PHE A 90 -5.98 0.76 -4.16
C PHE A 90 -5.16 1.59 -5.15
N ILE A 91 -4.58 0.97 -6.18
CA ILE A 91 -3.65 1.67 -7.08
C ILE A 91 -4.37 2.68 -7.99
N LYS A 92 -5.67 2.53 -8.22
CA LYS A 92 -6.49 3.52 -8.94
C LYS A 92 -6.56 4.86 -8.21
N HIS A 93 -6.31 4.88 -6.90
CA HIS A 93 -6.24 6.12 -6.11
C HIS A 93 -4.87 6.82 -6.17
N THR A 94 -3.90 6.26 -6.90
CA THR A 94 -2.54 6.82 -7.04
C THR A 94 -2.25 7.24 -8.49
N PRO A 95 -2.99 8.21 -9.06
CA PRO A 95 -2.96 8.52 -10.50
C PRO A 95 -1.61 9.07 -11.01
N ASN A 96 -0.74 9.53 -10.09
CA ASN A 96 0.55 10.13 -10.41
C ASN A 96 1.74 9.23 -10.10
N LEU A 97 1.49 7.94 -9.84
CA LEU A 97 2.51 6.97 -9.52
C LEU A 97 3.47 6.79 -10.72
N LYS A 98 4.76 6.99 -10.46
CA LYS A 98 5.84 6.86 -11.46
C LYS A 98 6.64 5.58 -11.31
N SER A 99 6.77 5.08 -10.08
CA SER A 99 7.49 3.84 -9.79
C SER A 99 6.68 2.92 -8.90
N LEU A 100 6.53 1.68 -9.34
CA LEU A 100 5.89 0.61 -8.60
C LEU A 100 6.86 -0.58 -8.51
N ILE A 101 7.24 -0.94 -7.29
CA ILE A 101 8.07 -2.12 -7.02
C ILE A 101 7.28 -3.04 -6.10
N ILE A 102 7.01 -4.26 -6.56
CA ILE A 102 6.24 -5.24 -5.80
C ILE A 102 7.04 -6.52 -5.69
N SER A 103 7.09 -7.06 -4.47
CA SER A 103 7.49 -8.42 -4.22
C SER A 103 6.41 -9.13 -3.43
N ALA A 104 5.84 -10.18 -4.04
CA ALA A 104 4.76 -10.96 -3.46
C ALA A 104 5.18 -12.43 -3.35
N ASN A 105 4.64 -13.09 -2.32
CA ASN A 105 4.90 -14.50 -2.06
C ASN A 105 3.54 -15.21 -2.07
N TYR A 106 3.46 -16.36 -2.76
CA TYR A 106 2.35 -17.33 -2.68
C TYR A 106 0.98 -16.95 -3.25
N GLU A 107 0.74 -15.69 -3.62
CA GLU A 107 -0.56 -15.30 -4.20
C GLU A 107 -0.58 -15.57 -5.71
N ARG A 108 -1.20 -16.68 -6.13
CA ARG A 108 -1.31 -17.07 -7.56
C ARG A 108 -1.91 -15.96 -8.42
N GLN A 109 -2.81 -15.15 -7.88
CA GLN A 109 -3.42 -14.04 -8.62
C GLN A 109 -2.42 -12.92 -8.94
N MET A 110 -1.38 -12.76 -8.12
CA MET A 110 -0.37 -11.72 -8.30
C MET A 110 0.62 -12.05 -9.43
N ILE A 111 0.59 -13.28 -9.97
CA ILE A 111 1.51 -13.75 -11.01
C ILE A 111 0.92 -13.64 -12.43
N ASP A 112 -0.35 -13.26 -12.55
CA ASP A 112 -1.02 -13.12 -13.84
C ASP A 112 -0.53 -11.85 -14.56
N ALA A 113 0.34 -12.06 -15.54
CA ALA A 113 0.91 -10.99 -16.35
C ALA A 113 -0.15 -10.20 -17.14
N TYR A 114 -1.22 -10.87 -17.59
CA TYR A 114 -2.29 -10.21 -18.35
C TYR A 114 -3.07 -9.24 -17.46
N SER A 115 -3.38 -9.65 -16.24
CA SER A 115 -4.02 -8.78 -15.24
C SER A 115 -3.17 -7.55 -14.91
N TRP A 116 -1.85 -7.71 -14.80
CA TRP A 116 -0.92 -6.59 -14.61
C TRP A 116 -0.87 -5.64 -15.80
N GLU A 117 -0.79 -6.17 -17.03
CA GLU A 117 -0.79 -5.38 -18.24
C GLU A 117 -2.06 -4.52 -18.34
N GLN A 118 -3.23 -5.12 -18.13
CA GLN A 118 -4.50 -4.38 -18.12
C GLN A 118 -4.52 -3.29 -17.05
N LEU A 119 -4.02 -3.57 -15.85
CA LEU A 119 -3.98 -2.58 -14.77
C LEU A 119 -3.06 -1.40 -15.11
N ILE A 120 -1.85 -1.69 -15.59
CA ILE A 120 -0.85 -0.67 -15.93
C ILE A 120 -1.38 0.21 -17.07
N THR A 121 -1.85 -0.40 -18.15
CA THR A 121 -2.35 0.32 -19.34
C THR A 121 -3.60 1.14 -19.05
N SER A 122 -4.52 0.64 -18.23
CA SER A 122 -5.79 1.34 -17.94
C SER A 122 -5.69 2.42 -16.88
N SER A 123 -4.83 2.25 -15.87
CA SER A 123 -4.89 3.05 -14.63
C SER A 123 -3.59 3.76 -14.25
N LEU A 124 -2.45 3.36 -14.80
CA LEU A 124 -1.13 3.84 -14.38
C LEU A 124 -0.40 4.56 -15.52
N SER A 125 -1.07 5.52 -16.15
CA SER A 125 -0.56 6.26 -17.32
C SER A 125 0.74 7.04 -17.11
N ARG A 126 1.13 7.30 -15.85
CA ARG A 126 2.37 8.00 -15.48
C ARG A 126 3.48 7.07 -15.01
N LEU A 127 3.26 5.76 -15.02
CA LEU A 127 4.22 4.78 -14.56
C LEU A 127 5.38 4.67 -15.56
N THR A 128 6.59 4.98 -15.11
CA THR A 128 7.81 4.86 -15.93
C THR A 128 8.68 3.70 -15.48
N ARG A 129 8.44 3.17 -14.27
CA ARG A 129 9.15 2.03 -13.72
C ARG A 129 8.18 1.06 -13.06
N PHE A 130 8.13 -0.15 -13.60
CA PHE A 130 7.46 -1.28 -12.98
C PHE A 130 8.48 -2.38 -12.72
N GLN A 131 8.50 -2.91 -11.50
CA GLN A 131 9.33 -4.03 -11.14
C GLN A 131 8.50 -5.00 -10.30
N PHE A 132 8.43 -6.25 -10.76
CA PHE A 132 7.80 -7.32 -10.03
C PHE A 132 8.84 -8.37 -9.66
N THR A 133 8.86 -8.81 -8.41
CA THR A 133 9.77 -9.86 -7.92
C THR A 133 8.99 -10.98 -7.25
N PHE A 134 9.03 -12.15 -7.88
CA PHE A 134 8.50 -13.38 -7.31
C PHE A 134 9.46 -13.91 -6.25
N GLN A 135 8.96 -14.11 -5.03
CA GLN A 135 9.71 -14.80 -3.99
C GLN A 135 9.10 -16.18 -3.75
N ILE A 136 9.87 -17.20 -4.12
CA ILE A 136 9.63 -18.58 -3.69
C ILE A 136 10.38 -18.74 -2.38
N SER A 137 9.69 -18.92 -1.25
CA SER A 137 10.38 -19.43 -0.07
C SER A 137 10.32 -20.95 -0.09
N HIS A 138 11.47 -21.60 -0.20
CA HIS A 138 11.53 -23.02 0.12
C HIS A 138 11.15 -23.15 1.60
N ARG A 139 10.07 -23.87 1.90
CA ARG A 139 9.94 -24.42 3.25
C ARG A 139 11.14 -25.35 3.40
N LYS A 140 12.01 -25.09 4.38
CA LYS A 140 12.89 -26.15 4.86
C LYS A 140 11.93 -27.18 5.42
N ASP A 141 11.74 -28.27 4.71
CA ASP A 141 11.14 -29.45 5.29
C ASP A 141 12.12 -29.90 6.37
N ASP A 142 11.83 -29.54 7.62
CA ASP A 142 12.45 -30.15 8.80
C ASP A 142 11.88 -31.58 8.92
N HIS A 143 12.26 -32.42 7.96
CA HIS A 143 12.15 -33.87 8.01
C HIS A 143 13.53 -34.41 7.72
N ASP A 144 14.43 -34.28 8.69
CA ASP A 144 15.53 -35.21 8.94
C ASP A 144 16.26 -34.76 10.22
N ILE A 145 15.96 -35.44 11.33
CA ILE A 145 16.85 -35.90 12.41
C ILE A 145 15.92 -36.60 13.42
N ARG A 146 15.74 -37.91 13.24
CA ARG A 146 15.60 -38.89 14.32
C ARG A 146 16.20 -40.20 13.85
#